data_AF-A0A4S0JQM0-F1
#
_entry.id   AF-A0A4S0JQM0-F1
#
_cell.length_a   1.000
_cell.length_b   1.000
_cell.length_c   1.000
_cell.angle_alpha   90.00
_cell.angle_beta   90.00
_cell.angle_gamma   90.00
#
_symmetry.space_group_name_H-M   'P 1'
#
loop_
_entity.id
_entity.type
_entity.pdbx_description
1 polymer ?
#
loop_
_entity_poly.entity_id
_entity_poly.type
_entity_poly.pdbx_seq_one_letter_code
_entity_poly.pdbx_strand_id
1 'polypeptide(L)'
;MEKAFTWMANRVAHLAGLPWTFALCLLIVVIWAASGPIFGFSDTWQLVINTGTTIVTFLMVFLIQNTQNRDGAAIQAKLDELIRVSRAHNHFIGIEHLTESEVEEIRAKCEAAAKRHDRKIAETAASKAVAGKQGSSNDRKIAHTAAKKTVAAKNGSKKKTAA
;
A
#
# COMPACT_ATOMS: atom_id res chain seq x y z
N MET A 1 -21.19 -17.89 -25.19
CA MET A 1 -20.90 -16.53 -25.72
C MET A 1 -19.83 -15.81 -24.90
N GLU A 2 -19.84 -15.87 -23.57
CA GLU A 2 -18.83 -15.22 -22.70
C GLU A 2 -17.37 -15.54 -23.06
N LYS A 3 -17.04 -16.80 -23.37
CA LYS A 3 -15.67 -17.21 -23.75
C LYS A 3 -15.17 -16.52 -25.02
N ALA A 4 -16.04 -16.37 -26.03
CA ALA A 4 -15.69 -15.74 -27.30
C ALA A 4 -15.52 -14.22 -27.14
N PHE A 5 -16.43 -13.58 -26.41
CA PHE A 5 -16.32 -12.16 -26.05
C PHE A 5 -15.04 -11.90 -25.25
N THR A 6 -14.75 -12.71 -24.23
CA THR A 6 -13.56 -12.57 -23.38
C THR A 6 -12.27 -12.79 -24.18
N TRP A 7 -12.26 -13.74 -25.12
CA TRP A 7 -11.12 -13.97 -26.01
C TRP A 7 -10.86 -12.76 -26.91
N MET A 8 -11.91 -12.24 -27.55
CA MET A 8 -11.80 -11.07 -28.42
C MET A 8 -11.41 -9.82 -27.62
N ALA A 9 -12.05 -9.59 -26.47
CA ALA A 9 -11.75 -8.46 -25.60
C ALA A 9 -10.30 -8.48 -25.10
N ASN A 10 -9.79 -9.65 -24.66
CA ASN A 10 -8.38 -9.78 -24.28
C ASN A 10 -7.43 -9.53 -25.44
N ARG A 11 -7.73 -10.04 -26.64
CA ARG A 11 -6.90 -9.81 -27.81
C ARG A 11 -6.86 -8.34 -28.18
N VAL A 12 -8.01 -7.67 -28.19
CA VAL A 12 -8.10 -6.24 -28.49
C VAL A 12 -7.41 -5.42 -27.40
N ALA A 13 -7.63 -5.71 -26.11
CA ALA A 13 -6.96 -5.00 -25.01
C ALA A 13 -5.44 -5.18 -25.06
N HIS A 14 -4.96 -6.39 -25.32
CA HIS A 14 -3.53 -6.68 -25.42
C HIS A 14 -2.90 -6.03 -26.65
N LEU A 15 -3.62 -5.98 -27.78
CA LEU A 15 -3.21 -5.24 -28.97
C LEU A 15 -3.20 -3.74 -28.71
N ALA A 16 -4.22 -3.19 -28.06
CA ALA A 16 -4.30 -1.77 -27.73
C ALA A 16 -3.18 -1.30 -26.79
N GLY A 17 -2.66 -2.18 -25.91
CA GLY A 17 -1.54 -1.89 -25.02
C GLY A 17 -0.14 -1.97 -25.64
N LEU A 18 -0.01 -2.44 -26.89
CA LEU A 18 1.29 -2.56 -27.56
C LEU A 18 1.80 -1.21 -28.10
N PRO A 19 3.09 -0.87 -27.94
CA PRO A 19 3.68 0.37 -28.47
C PRO A 19 3.49 0.53 -29.99
N TRP A 20 3.49 -0.58 -30.73
CA TRP A 20 3.25 -0.60 -32.17
C TRP A 20 1.85 -0.13 -32.56
N THR A 21 0.85 -0.39 -31.72
CA THR A 21 -0.53 0.05 -31.96
C THR A 21 -0.65 1.56 -31.81
N PHE A 22 0.07 2.15 -30.84
CA PHE A 22 0.17 3.60 -30.72
C PHE A 22 0.80 4.22 -31.97
N ALA A 23 1.90 3.64 -32.48
CA ALA A 23 2.53 4.13 -33.71
C ALA A 23 1.58 4.04 -34.93
N LEU A 24 0.80 2.96 -35.04
CA LEU A 24 -0.21 2.79 -36.08
C LEU A 24 -1.34 3.83 -35.95
N CYS A 25 -1.85 4.07 -34.74
CA CYS A 25 -2.85 5.10 -34.48
C CYS A 25 -2.33 6.49 -34.87
N LEU A 26 -1.08 6.80 -34.51
CA LEU A 26 -0.44 8.06 -34.89
C LEU A 26 -0.34 8.20 -36.42
N LEU A 27 0.05 7.13 -37.11
CA LEU A 27 0.10 7.11 -38.57
C LEU A 27 -1.27 7.38 -39.20
N ILE A 28 -2.33 6.78 -38.67
CA ILE A 28 -3.72 7.02 -39.13
C ILE A 28 -4.09 8.49 -38.97
N VAL A 29 -3.77 9.09 -37.82
CA VAL A 29 -4.02 10.53 -37.56
C VAL A 29 -3.24 11.41 -38.53
N VAL A 30 -1.97 11.07 -38.82
CA VAL A 30 -1.14 11.80 -39.79
C VAL A 30 -1.71 11.70 -41.21
N ILE A 31 -2.13 10.51 -41.64
CA ILE A 31 -2.76 10.31 -42.96
C ILE A 31 -4.07 11.10 -43.07
N TRP A 32 -4.88 11.08 -42.01
CA TRP A 32 -6.11 11.88 -41.97
C TRP A 32 -5.82 13.39 -42.02
N ALA A 33 -4.83 13.88 -41.28
CA ALA A 33 -4.41 15.28 -41.31
C ALA A 33 -3.92 15.68 -42.72
N ALA A 34 -3.13 14.83 -43.37
CA ALA A 34 -2.62 15.05 -44.71
C ALA A 34 -3.70 15.03 -45.80
N SER A 35 -4.85 14.37 -45.57
CA SER A 35 -5.99 14.42 -46.49
C SER A 35 -6.80 15.72 -46.36
N GLY A 36 -6.68 16.45 -45.25
CA GLY A 36 -7.40 17.70 -44.98
C GLY A 36 -7.31 18.75 -46.10
N PRO A 37 -6.12 19.07 -46.63
CA PRO A 37 -5.96 20.01 -47.75
C PRO A 37 -6.69 19.59 -49.03
N ILE A 38 -6.77 18.28 -49.31
CA ILE A 38 -7.47 17.74 -50.49
C ILE A 38 -8.98 17.96 -50.37
N PHE A 39 -9.51 17.84 -49.15
CA PHE A 39 -10.94 18.01 -48.85
C PHE A 39 -11.30 19.43 -48.38
N GLY A 40 -10.38 20.39 -48.48
CA GLY A 40 -10.60 21.79 -48.06
C GLY A 40 -10.98 21.94 -46.58
N PHE A 41 -10.53 21.02 -45.71
CA PHE A 41 -10.90 20.99 -44.29
C PHE A 41 -12.42 21.00 -44.03
N SER A 42 -13.20 20.36 -44.91
CA SER A 42 -14.67 20.34 -44.84
C SER A 42 -15.24 19.77 -43.53
N ASP A 43 -16.49 20.14 -43.23
CA ASP A 43 -17.23 19.62 -42.08
C ASP A 43 -17.34 18.08 -42.10
N THR A 44 -17.45 17.48 -43.29
CA THR A 44 -17.50 16.01 -43.42
C THR A 44 -16.16 15.37 -43.04
N TRP A 45 -15.03 15.99 -43.40
CA TRP A 45 -13.71 15.50 -43.05
C TRP A 45 -13.46 15.53 -41.53
N GLN A 46 -13.95 16.58 -40.84
CA GLN A 46 -13.90 16.68 -39.37
C GLN A 46 -14.87 15.68 -38.70
N LEU A 47 -16.08 15.54 -39.25
CA LEU A 47 -17.11 14.65 -38.74
C LEU A 47 -16.64 13.19 -38.73
N VAL A 48 -15.97 12.74 -39.78
CA VAL A 48 -15.48 11.35 -39.88
C VAL A 48 -14.55 10.99 -38.72
N ILE A 49 -13.55 11.83 -38.39
CA ILE A 49 -12.63 11.48 -37.29
C ILE A 49 -13.30 11.60 -35.93
N ASN A 50 -14.19 12.58 -35.74
CA ASN A 50 -14.87 12.80 -34.47
C ASN A 50 -15.84 11.65 -34.17
N THR A 51 -16.68 11.30 -35.14
CA THR A 51 -17.61 10.17 -35.04
C THR A 51 -16.86 8.85 -34.87
N GLY A 52 -15.79 8.62 -35.65
CA GLY A 52 -14.98 7.41 -35.55
C GLY A 52 -14.32 7.24 -34.19
N THR A 53 -13.65 8.29 -33.71
CA THR A 53 -12.98 8.27 -32.40
C THR A 53 -13.98 8.09 -31.26
N THR A 54 -15.16 8.69 -31.36
CA THR A 54 -16.23 8.53 -30.36
C THR A 54 -16.68 7.07 -30.27
N ILE A 55 -16.96 6.42 -31.41
CA ILE A 55 -17.35 5.00 -31.44
C ILE A 55 -16.24 4.13 -30.85
N VAL A 56 -15.00 4.33 -31.29
CA VAL A 56 -13.84 3.58 -30.77
C VAL A 56 -13.69 3.77 -29.26
N THR A 57 -13.83 5.00 -28.77
CA THR A 57 -13.73 5.31 -27.34
C THR A 57 -14.84 4.63 -26.56
N PHE A 58 -16.10 4.68 -27.03
CA PHE A 58 -17.20 3.96 -26.39
C PHE A 58 -16.94 2.46 -26.31
N LEU A 59 -16.49 1.84 -27.39
CA LEU A 59 -16.11 0.42 -27.40
C LEU A 59 -14.94 0.16 -26.44
N MET A 60 -13.94 1.04 -26.44
CA MET A 60 -12.76 0.93 -25.58
C MET A 60 -13.12 0.98 -24.10
N VAL A 61 -14.06 1.84 -23.70
CA VAL A 61 -14.55 1.91 -22.31
C VAL A 61 -15.10 0.54 -21.87
N PHE A 62 -15.94 -0.11 -22.68
CA PHE A 62 -16.45 -1.45 -22.37
C PHE A 62 -15.35 -2.52 -22.33
N LEU A 63 -14.38 -2.45 -23.25
CA LEU A 63 -13.25 -3.38 -23.29
C LEU A 63 -12.33 -3.25 -22.07
N ILE A 64 -12.03 -2.01 -21.68
CA ILE A 64 -11.25 -1.69 -20.49
C ILE A 64 -12.00 -2.17 -19.26
N GLN A 65 -13.29 -1.84 -19.11
CA GLN A 65 -14.09 -2.27 -17.97
C GLN A 65 -14.17 -3.80 -17.86
N ASN A 66 -14.35 -4.53 -18.97
CA ASN A 66 -14.36 -6.00 -18.94
C ASN A 66 -13.00 -6.59 -18.52
N THR A 67 -11.90 -6.03 -19.04
CA THR A 67 -10.56 -6.48 -18.69
C THR A 67 -10.25 -6.17 -17.21
N GLN A 68 -10.56 -4.95 -16.77
CA GLN A 68 -10.37 -4.51 -15.39
C GLN A 68 -11.23 -5.31 -14.40
N ASN A 69 -12.50 -5.59 -14.72
CA ASN A 69 -13.39 -6.39 -13.87
C ASN A 69 -12.83 -7.81 -13.68
N ARG A 70 -12.33 -8.43 -14.75
CA ARG A 70 -11.75 -9.77 -14.69
C ARG A 70 -10.41 -9.80 -13.96
N ASP A 71 -9.54 -8.83 -14.21
CA ASP A 71 -8.23 -8.75 -13.56
C ASP A 71 -8.38 -8.43 -12.06
N GLY A 72 -9.36 -7.60 -11.70
CA GLY A 72 -9.73 -7.33 -10.30
C GLY A 72 -10.13 -8.61 -9.55
N ALA A 73 -11.04 -9.40 -10.11
CA ALA A 73 -11.45 -10.69 -9.53
C ALA A 73 -10.28 -11.68 -9.42
N ALA A 74 -9.36 -11.70 -10.41
CA ALA A 74 -8.18 -12.56 -10.36
C ALA A 74 -7.18 -12.15 -9.29
N ILE A 75 -7.01 -10.85 -9.04
CA ILE A 75 -6.17 -10.32 -7.95
C ILE A 75 -6.79 -10.67 -6.60
N GLN A 76 -8.10 -10.50 -6.42
CA GLN A 76 -8.83 -10.89 -5.21
C GLN A 76 -8.63 -12.37 -4.89
N ALA A 77 -8.88 -13.26 -5.86
CA ALA A 77 -8.67 -14.70 -5.66
C ALA A 77 -7.23 -15.08 -5.27
N LYS A 78 -6.22 -14.40 -5.81
CA LYS A 78 -4.81 -14.61 -5.43
C LYS A 78 -4.51 -14.11 -4.02
N LEU A 79 -5.07 -12.97 -3.62
CA LEU A 79 -4.94 -12.42 -2.27
C LEU A 79 -5.64 -13.32 -1.24
N ASP A 80 -6.83 -13.81 -1.57
CA ASP A 80 -7.59 -14.75 -0.75
C ASP A 80 -6.79 -16.03 -0.49
N GLU A 81 -6.15 -16.58 -1.52
CA GLU A 81 -5.28 -17.75 -1.37
C GLU A 81 -4.08 -17.45 -0.45
N LEU A 82 -3.44 -16.29 -0.60
CA LEU A 82 -2.33 -15.87 0.27
C LEU A 82 -2.76 -15.68 1.72
N ILE A 83 -3.95 -15.13 1.97
CA ILE A 83 -4.52 -15.00 3.32
C ILE A 83 -4.78 -16.40 3.89
N ARG A 84 -5.39 -17.29 3.10
CA ARG A 84 -5.75 -18.65 3.49
C ARG A 84 -4.55 -19.49 3.93
N VAL A 85 -3.41 -19.36 3.25
CA VAL A 85 -2.18 -20.13 3.59
C VAL A 85 -1.28 -19.42 4.61
N SER A 86 -1.56 -18.16 4.92
CA SER A 86 -0.84 -17.37 5.92
C SER A 86 -1.43 -17.57 7.33
N ARG A 87 -0.77 -17.00 8.35
CA ARG A 87 -1.37 -16.82 9.69
C ARG A 87 -2.33 -15.62 9.74
N ALA A 88 -2.73 -15.10 8.59
CA ALA A 88 -3.74 -14.06 8.48
C ALA A 88 -5.12 -14.64 8.80
N HIS A 89 -6.00 -13.84 9.41
CA HIS A 89 -7.35 -14.31 9.70
C HIS A 89 -8.14 -14.44 8.39
N ASN A 90 -8.74 -15.60 8.11
CA ASN A 90 -9.62 -15.84 6.95
C ASN A 90 -10.81 -14.86 6.84
N HIS A 91 -11.05 -14.03 7.84
CA HIS A 91 -12.11 -13.00 7.85
C HIS A 91 -11.89 -11.90 6.79
N PHE A 92 -10.71 -11.82 6.17
CA PHE A 92 -10.42 -10.90 5.07
C PHE A 92 -10.65 -11.50 3.68
N ILE A 93 -10.95 -12.81 3.59
CA ILE A 93 -11.23 -13.49 2.32
C ILE A 93 -12.63 -13.09 1.84
N GLY A 94 -12.76 -12.64 0.59
CA GLY A 94 -14.04 -12.23 0.01
C GLY A 94 -14.63 -10.94 0.60
N ILE A 95 -13.79 -10.07 1.16
CA ILE A 95 -14.22 -8.81 1.79
C ILE A 95 -14.95 -7.87 0.81
N GLU A 96 -14.68 -8.02 -0.49
CA GLU A 96 -15.33 -7.28 -1.59
C GLU A 96 -16.82 -7.62 -1.80
N HIS A 97 -17.29 -8.72 -1.22
CA HIS A 97 -18.70 -9.12 -1.28
C HIS A 97 -19.52 -8.61 -0.09
N LEU A 98 -18.85 -8.04 0.91
CA LEU A 98 -19.51 -7.45 2.08
C LEU A 98 -20.07 -6.06 1.75
N THR A 99 -21.08 -5.66 2.50
CA THR A 99 -21.60 -4.30 2.45
C THR A 99 -20.59 -3.31 2.99
N GLU A 100 -20.69 -2.04 2.58
CA GLU A 100 -19.77 -0.98 3.04
C GLU A 100 -19.75 -0.85 4.57
N SER A 101 -20.89 -1.01 5.24
CA SER A 101 -20.97 -1.03 6.71
C SER A 101 -20.20 -2.18 7.35
N GLU A 102 -20.24 -3.38 6.75
CA GLU A 102 -19.53 -4.55 7.25
C GLU A 102 -18.02 -4.41 7.07
N VAL A 103 -17.59 -3.87 5.91
CA VAL A 103 -16.18 -3.55 5.65
C VAL A 103 -15.65 -2.53 6.66
N GLU A 104 -16.43 -1.48 6.96
CA GLU A 104 -16.04 -0.45 7.93
C GLU A 104 -15.96 -1.02 9.36
N GLU A 105 -16.82 -1.96 9.74
CA GLU A 105 -16.73 -2.65 11.03
C GLU A 105 -15.41 -3.45 11.15
N ILE A 106 -15.02 -4.16 10.10
CA ILE A 106 -13.75 -4.91 10.04
C ILE A 106 -12.57 -3.95 10.14
N ARG A 107 -12.62 -2.83 9.39
CA ARG A 107 -11.60 -1.78 9.42
C ARG A 107 -11.45 -1.20 10.83
N ALA A 108 -12.55 -0.83 11.47
CA ALA A 108 -12.55 -0.28 12.83
C ALA A 108 -11.94 -1.26 13.85
N LYS A 109 -12.26 -2.56 13.73
CA LYS A 109 -11.65 -3.61 14.57
C LYS A 109 -10.14 -3.70 14.35
N CYS A 110 -9.67 -3.61 13.10
CA CYS A 110 -8.24 -3.63 12.76
C CYS A 110 -7.50 -2.41 13.31
N GLU A 111 -8.04 -1.21 13.10
CA GLU A 111 -7.45 0.03 13.62
C GLU A 111 -7.39 0.02 15.16
N ALA A 112 -8.44 -0.48 15.82
CA ALA A 112 -8.45 -0.66 17.26
C ALA A 112 -7.40 -1.69 17.73
N ALA A 113 -7.21 -2.79 16.99
CA ALA A 113 -6.18 -3.77 17.29
C ALA A 113 -4.76 -3.20 17.14
N ALA A 114 -4.50 -2.44 16.07
CA ALA A 114 -3.22 -1.75 15.84
C ALA A 114 -2.91 -0.75 16.97
N LYS A 115 -3.87 0.13 17.31
CA LYS A 115 -3.72 1.08 18.43
C LYS A 115 -3.42 0.39 19.76
N ARG A 116 -4.05 -0.76 20.04
CA ARG A 116 -3.76 -1.54 21.25
C ARG A 116 -2.35 -2.12 21.25
N HIS A 117 -1.87 -2.58 20.10
CA HIS A 117 -0.52 -3.11 19.95
C HIS A 117 0.54 -2.01 20.15
N ASP A 118 0.36 -0.86 19.52
CA ASP A 118 1.27 0.29 19.66
C ASP A 118 1.31 0.81 21.09
N ARG A 119 0.16 0.89 21.77
CA ARG A 119 0.10 1.27 23.19
C ARG A 119 0.85 0.29 24.07
N LYS A 120 0.69 -1.03 23.85
CA LYS A 120 1.45 -2.05 24.60
C LYS A 120 2.95 -1.94 24.37
N ILE A 121 3.39 -1.66 23.15
CA ILE A 121 4.81 -1.43 22.85
C ILE A 121 5.31 -0.20 23.61
N ALA A 122 4.57 0.91 23.59
CA ALA A 122 4.92 2.13 24.30
C ALA A 122 4.98 1.93 25.83
N GLU A 123 3.99 1.24 26.41
CA GLU A 123 3.96 0.88 27.84
C GLU A 123 5.15 -0.02 28.22
N THR A 124 5.48 -1.00 27.39
CA THR A 124 6.61 -1.92 27.62
C THR A 124 7.95 -1.18 27.51
N ALA A 125 8.09 -0.27 26.55
CA ALA A 125 9.26 0.58 26.40
C ALA A 125 9.42 1.56 27.58
N ALA A 126 8.31 2.17 28.03
CA ALA A 126 8.30 3.04 29.21
C ALA A 126 8.67 2.29 30.49
N SER A 127 8.11 1.10 30.69
CA SER A 127 8.44 0.22 31.84
C SER A 127 9.92 -0.16 31.85
N LYS A 128 10.49 -0.55 30.70
CA LYS A 128 11.94 -0.80 30.56
C LYS A 128 12.79 0.44 30.84
N ALA A 129 12.37 1.61 30.37
CA ALA A 129 13.10 2.87 30.60
C ALA A 129 13.10 3.26 32.08
N VAL A 130 11.98 3.08 32.79
CA VAL A 130 11.88 3.34 34.24
C VAL A 130 12.73 2.34 35.02
N ALA A 131 12.67 1.05 34.72
CA ALA A 131 13.50 0.02 35.36
C ALA A 131 15.01 0.29 35.19
N GLY A 132 15.45 0.69 34.00
CA GLY A 132 16.84 1.07 33.75
C GLY A 132 17.30 2.31 34.52
N LYS A 133 16.42 3.31 34.68
CA LYS A 133 16.71 4.53 35.45
C LYS A 133 16.78 4.25 36.94
N GLN A 134 15.92 3.35 37.45
CA GLN A 134 15.90 2.93 38.85
C GLN A 134 17.16 2.14 39.21
N GLY A 135 17.59 1.20 38.36
CA GLY A 135 18.84 0.45 38.53
C GLY A 135 20.07 1.37 38.57
N SER A 136 20.20 2.28 37.60
CA SER A 136 21.32 3.23 37.54
C SER A 136 21.36 4.20 38.73
N SER A 137 20.20 4.59 39.28
CA SER A 137 20.10 5.44 40.47
C SER A 137 20.49 4.67 41.74
N ASN A 138 20.09 3.40 41.85
CA ASN A 138 20.43 2.55 42.98
C ASN A 138 21.93 2.22 42.99
N ASP A 139 22.52 1.88 41.85
CA ASP A 139 23.95 1.62 41.72
C ASP A 139 24.80 2.85 42.06
N ARG A 140 24.37 4.04 41.64
CA ARG A 140 25.03 5.31 42.03
C ARG A 140 24.98 5.57 43.53
N LYS A 141 23.84 5.30 44.18
CA LYS A 141 23.70 5.44 45.64
C LYS A 141 24.61 4.45 46.38
N ILE A 142 24.68 3.21 45.92
CA ILE A 142 25.55 2.18 46.50
C ILE A 142 27.02 2.58 46.35
N ALA A 143 27.45 3.01 45.15
CA ALA A 143 28.80 3.48 44.90
C ALA A 143 29.18 4.70 45.75
N HIS A 144 28.28 5.68 45.89
CA HIS A 144 28.51 6.86 46.72
C HIS A 144 28.62 6.49 48.21
N THR A 145 27.80 5.55 48.68
CA THR A 145 27.82 5.09 50.08
C THR A 145 29.10 4.30 50.38
N ALA A 146 29.53 3.43 49.45
CA ALA A 146 30.79 2.71 49.55
C ALA A 146 31.99 3.67 49.59
N ALA A 147 32.03 4.66 48.69
CA ALA A 147 33.09 5.67 48.66
C ALA A 147 33.18 6.46 49.98
N LYS A 148 32.03 6.87 50.55
CA LYS A 148 31.97 7.58 51.83
C LYS A 148 32.50 6.74 53.00
N LYS A 149 32.21 5.43 53.00
CA LYS A 149 32.71 4.50 54.02
C LYS A 149 34.23 4.32 53.93
N THR A 150 34.78 4.24 52.72
CA THR A 150 36.23 4.13 52.48
C THR A 150 36.98 5.39 52.92
N VAL A 151 36.44 6.58 52.65
CA VAL A 151 37.04 7.86 53.10
C VAL A 151 36.99 7.99 54.62
N ALA A 152 35.88 7.60 55.26
CA ALA A 152 35.76 7.61 56.72
C ALA A 152 36.76 6.65 57.39
N ALA A 153 36.96 5.45 56.84
CA ALA A 153 37.96 4.49 57.33
C ALA A 153 39.40 5.02 57.19
N LYS A 154 39.71 5.71 56.08
CA LYS A 154 41.03 6.31 55.84
C LYS A 154 41.33 7.46 56.80
N ASN A 155 40.34 8.29 57.12
CA ASN A 155 40.49 9.39 58.10
C ASN A 155 40.57 8.88 59.54
N GLY A 156 39.85 7.81 59.90
CA GLY A 156 39.95 7.18 61.22
C GLY A 156 41.32 6.53 61.46
N SER A 157 41.92 5.91 60.43
CA SER A 157 43.24 5.29 60.51
C SER A 157 44.37 6.32 60.66
N LYS A 158 44.29 7.46 59.95
CA LYS A 158 45.24 8.59 60.12
C LYS A 158 45.19 9.21 61.52
N LYS A 159 44.02 9.22 62.18
CA LYS A 159 43.89 9.77 63.54
C LYS A 159 44.47 8.86 64.63
N LYS A 160 44.59 7.55 64.37
CA LYS A 160 45.19 6.55 65.27
C LYS A 160 46.72 6.41 65.14
N THR A 161 47.32 6.93 64.09
CA THR A 161 48.78 6.88 63.83
C THR A 161 49.51 8.17 64.21
N ALA A 162 48.78 9.19 64.68
CA ALA A 162 49.30 10.49 65.10
C ALA A 162 49.16 10.76 66.61
N ALA A 163 48.89 9.71 67.39
CA ALA A 163 48.89 9.70 68.86
C ALA A 163 49.86 8.62 69.33
#